data_AF-A0A8T4K9S8-F1
#
_entry.id   AF-A0A8T4K9S8-F1
#
_cell.length_a   1.000
_cell.length_b   1.000
_cell.length_c   1.000
_cell.angle_alpha   90.00
_cell.angle_beta   90.00
_cell.angle_gamma   90.00
#
_symmetry.space_group_name_H-M   'P 1'
#
loop_
_entity.id
_entity.type
_entity.pdbx_description
1 polymer ?
#
loop_
_entity_poly.entity_id
_entity_poly.type
_entity_poly.pdbx_seq_one_letter_code
_entity_poly.pdbx_strand_id
1 'polypeptide(L)'
;MAYTSPSKEELLSSIRPDMKLTWNFFKRIYGYEISWPGFADQAIATLEANGCSRARGYYEAWVSKYEAERDAEMKKVAAWYAEECKRQWEKRQKEGERTRAKQQQTQWQQSSRERWAEMSEALGYQSITKEK
;
A
#
# COMPACT_ATOMS: atom_id res chain seq x y z
N MET A 1 25.92 9.92 -17.51
CA MET A 1 26.92 9.60 -16.47
C MET A 1 26.18 8.95 -15.31
N ALA A 2 26.56 7.75 -14.88
CA ALA A 2 25.96 7.13 -13.70
C ALA A 2 26.37 7.94 -12.46
N TYR A 3 25.38 8.40 -11.68
CA TYR A 3 25.64 9.09 -10.43
C TYR A 3 25.98 8.04 -9.37
N THR A 4 27.26 7.79 -9.14
CA THR A 4 27.73 6.97 -8.03
C THR A 4 27.62 7.81 -6.75
N SER A 5 26.82 7.34 -5.80
CA SER A 5 26.80 7.97 -4.47
C SER A 5 28.13 7.66 -3.77
N PRO A 6 28.80 8.66 -3.18
CA PRO A 6 30.06 8.42 -2.47
C PRO A 6 29.83 7.47 -1.31
N SER A 7 30.81 6.66 -0.94
CA SER A 7 30.74 5.79 0.24
C SER A 7 30.52 6.60 1.53
N LYS A 8 30.19 5.91 2.64
CA LYS A 8 30.05 6.56 3.95
C LYS A 8 31.35 7.23 4.40
N GLU A 9 32.50 6.59 4.16
CA GLU A 9 33.83 7.11 4.46
C GLU A 9 34.19 8.30 3.57
N GLU A 10 33.87 8.22 2.27
CA GLU A 10 34.08 9.32 1.33
C GLU A 10 33.21 10.53 1.70
N LEU A 11 31.98 10.31 2.14
CA LEU A 11 31.09 11.38 2.59
C LEU A 11 31.64 12.09 3.83
N LEU A 12 32.10 11.34 4.83
CA LEU A 12 32.75 11.92 6.02
C LEU A 12 34.05 12.66 5.66
N SER A 13 34.87 12.08 4.79
CA SER A 13 36.13 12.68 4.34
C SER A 13 35.92 13.94 3.50
N SER A 14 34.72 14.13 2.92
CA SER A 14 34.37 15.33 2.16
C SER A 14 34.07 16.55 3.06
N ILE A 15 33.92 16.35 4.38
CA ILE A 15 33.63 17.42 5.32
C ILE A 15 34.88 18.29 5.49
N ARG A 16 34.73 19.57 5.15
CA ARG A 16 35.77 20.60 5.24
C ARG A 16 35.19 21.88 5.84
N PRO A 17 35.99 22.70 6.54
CA PRO A 17 35.51 23.92 7.19
C PRO A 17 34.77 24.89 6.26
N ASP A 18 35.24 25.05 5.02
CA ASP A 18 34.67 25.98 4.04
C ASP A 18 33.69 25.31 3.04
N MET A 19 33.18 24.11 3.38
CA MET A 19 32.26 23.42 2.47
C MET A 19 30.88 24.08 2.45
N LYS A 20 30.24 24.09 1.27
CA LYS A 20 28.84 24.48 1.15
C LYS A 20 27.93 23.31 1.53
N LEU A 21 27.18 23.47 2.61
CA LEU A 21 26.13 22.52 2.97
C LEU A 21 24.95 22.69 2.01
N THR A 22 24.55 21.59 1.38
CA THR A 22 23.45 21.56 0.42
C THR A 22 22.34 20.63 0.89
N TRP A 23 21.14 20.83 0.37
CA TRP A 23 20.02 19.93 0.60
C TRP A 23 20.36 18.46 0.26
N ASN A 24 21.07 18.23 -0.84
CA ASN A 24 21.50 16.88 -1.23
C ASN A 24 22.53 16.27 -0.29
N PHE A 25 23.32 17.08 0.41
CA PHE A 25 24.27 16.58 1.39
C PHE A 25 23.54 15.95 2.59
N PHE A 26 22.58 16.67 3.17
CA PHE A 26 21.74 16.13 4.25
C PHE A 26 20.89 14.93 3.80
N LYS A 27 20.42 14.92 2.55
CA LYS A 27 19.77 13.75 1.95
C LYS A 27 20.65 12.49 2.00
N ARG A 28 21.94 12.63 1.67
CA ARG A 28 22.88 11.50 1.74
C ARG A 28 23.10 11.04 3.18
N ILE A 29 23.28 11.99 4.11
CA ILE A 29 23.40 11.66 5.55
C ILE A 29 22.18 10.87 6.03
N TYR A 30 20.97 11.34 5.73
CA TYR A 30 19.74 10.63 6.08
C TYR A 30 19.61 9.26 5.42
N GLY A 31 20.01 9.13 4.15
CA GLY A 31 20.05 7.84 3.46
C GLY A 31 20.98 6.83 4.15
N TYR A 32 22.14 7.29 4.62
CA TYR A 32 23.06 6.46 5.41
C TYR A 32 22.52 6.14 6.80
N GLU A 33 21.85 7.08 7.47
CA GLU A 33 21.21 6.85 8.78
C GLU A 33 20.20 5.70 8.73
N ILE A 34 19.38 5.62 7.68
CA ILE A 34 18.39 4.54 7.51
C ILE A 34 19.05 3.17 7.48
N SER A 35 20.21 3.05 6.83
CA SER A 35 20.90 1.77 6.62
C SER A 35 21.94 1.47 7.70
N TRP A 36 22.47 2.51 8.36
CA TRP A 36 23.48 2.47 9.42
C TRP A 36 23.10 3.48 10.51
N PRO A 37 22.30 3.05 11.51
CA PRO A 37 21.88 3.91 12.60
C PRO A 37 23.07 4.53 13.35
N GLY A 38 22.97 5.82 13.67
CA GLY A 38 24.01 6.62 14.32
C GLY A 38 25.00 7.29 13.37
N PHE A 39 24.89 7.05 12.05
CA PHE A 39 25.73 7.72 11.06
C PHE A 39 25.46 9.23 11.00
N ALA A 40 24.21 9.66 11.14
CA ALA A 40 23.85 11.06 11.15
C ALA A 40 24.53 11.81 12.29
N ASP A 41 24.51 11.27 13.51
CA ASP A 41 25.20 11.87 14.64
C ASP A 41 26.70 11.96 14.41
N GLN A 42 27.32 10.93 13.83
CA GLN A 42 28.75 10.96 13.48
C GLN A 42 29.06 12.06 12.44
N ALA A 43 28.25 12.17 11.39
CA ALA A 43 28.43 13.19 10.36
C ALA A 43 28.20 14.60 10.91
N ILE A 44 27.18 14.79 11.75
CA ILE A 44 26.89 16.06 12.41
C ILE A 44 28.01 16.47 13.36
N ALA A 45 28.52 15.55 14.19
CA ALA A 45 29.65 15.83 15.07
C ALA A 45 30.90 16.24 14.27
N THR A 46 31.14 15.61 13.12
CA THR A 46 32.24 15.97 12.22
C THR A 46 32.05 17.37 11.62
N LEU A 47 30.82 17.73 11.22
CA LEU A 47 30.48 19.07 10.74
C LEU A 47 30.70 20.14 11.82
N GLU A 48 30.23 19.88 13.04
CA GLU A 48 30.37 20.80 14.18
C GLU A 48 31.84 21.00 14.55
N ALA A 49 32.64 19.93 14.57
CA ALA A 49 34.09 20.00 14.78
C ALA A 49 34.83 20.81 13.71
N ASN A 50 34.29 20.87 12.49
CA ASN A 50 34.83 21.68 11.38
C ASN A 50 34.24 23.10 11.33
N GLY A 51 33.52 23.55 12.37
CA GLY A 51 33.03 24.92 12.50
C GLY A 51 31.57 25.14 12.09
N CYS A 52 30.86 24.10 11.63
CA CYS A 52 29.43 24.20 11.35
C CYS A 52 28.60 24.02 12.63
N SER A 53 28.65 24.98 13.56
CA SER A 53 28.00 24.90 14.88
C SER A 53 26.48 24.71 14.86
N ARG A 54 25.81 24.95 13.72
CA ARG A 54 24.37 24.77 13.52
C ARG A 54 24.01 23.53 12.68
N ALA A 55 24.96 22.63 12.43
CA ALA A 55 24.76 21.47 11.56
C ALA A 55 23.56 20.60 11.99
N ARG A 56 23.41 20.34 13.29
CA ARG A 56 22.27 19.59 13.84
C ARG A 56 20.93 20.23 13.45
N GLY A 57 20.77 21.53 13.67
CA GLY A 57 19.51 22.23 13.34
C GLY A 57 19.20 22.22 11.84
N TYR A 58 20.21 22.32 10.97
CA TYR A 58 20.00 22.19 9.53
C TYR A 58 19.56 20.78 9.12
N TYR A 59 20.15 19.76 9.73
CA TYR A 59 19.76 18.37 9.48
C TYR A 59 18.33 18.09 9.97
N GLU A 60 17.99 18.49 11.19
CA GLU A 60 16.64 18.31 11.75
C GLU A 60 15.56 19.01 10.92
N ALA A 61 15.83 20.23 10.45
CA ALA A 61 14.93 20.96 9.55
C ALA A 61 14.76 20.23 8.21
N TRP A 62 15.84 19.66 7.68
CA TRP A 62 15.82 18.85 6.46
C TRP A 62 14.96 17.60 6.65
N VAL A 63 15.21 16.83 7.72
CA VAL A 63 14.50 15.58 8.04
C VAL A 63 13.02 15.86 8.23
N SER A 64 12.68 16.86 9.05
CA SER A 64 11.29 17.23 9.33
C SER A 64 10.51 17.55 8.05
N LYS A 65 11.12 18.30 7.13
CA LYS A 65 10.48 18.63 5.84
C LYS A 65 10.34 17.39 4.96
N TYR A 66 11.38 16.58 4.83
CA TYR A 66 11.33 15.37 4.01
C TYR A 66 10.29 14.36 4.52
N GLU A 67 10.26 14.11 5.83
CA GLU A 67 9.32 13.16 6.43
C GLU A 67 7.88 13.68 6.33
N ALA A 68 7.64 14.98 6.53
CA ALA A 68 6.32 15.56 6.34
C ALA A 68 5.82 15.41 4.88
N GLU A 69 6.68 15.65 3.90
CA GLU A 69 6.35 15.46 2.47
C GLU A 69 6.06 13.98 2.16
N ARG A 70 6.93 13.07 2.62
CA ARG A 70 6.77 11.62 2.47
C ARG A 70 5.48 11.11 3.11
N ASP A 71 5.17 11.54 4.32
CA ASP A 71 3.99 11.09 5.06
C ASP A 71 2.70 11.61 4.42
N ALA A 72 2.71 12.83 3.89
CA ALA A 72 1.59 13.38 3.13
C ALA A 72 1.33 12.57 1.85
N GLU A 73 2.37 12.12 1.15
CA GLU A 73 2.24 11.23 -0.01
C GLU A 73 1.73 9.84 0.40
N MET A 74 2.34 9.23 1.42
CA MET A 74 1.94 7.91 1.93
C MET A 74 0.49 7.89 2.41
N LYS A 75 0.01 8.97 3.03
CA LYS A 75 -1.39 9.10 3.44
C LYS A 75 -2.36 9.03 2.26
N LYS A 76 -2.02 9.63 1.12
CA LYS A 76 -2.85 9.56 -0.10
C LYS A 76 -2.90 8.14 -0.66
N VAL A 77 -1.75 7.48 -0.71
CA VAL A 77 -1.65 6.08 -1.19
C VAL A 77 -2.44 5.14 -0.28
N ALA A 78 -2.31 5.29 1.04
CA ALA A 78 -3.03 4.50 2.02
C ALA A 78 -4.55 4.69 1.90
N ALA A 79 -5.02 5.94 1.73
CA ALA A 79 -6.44 6.23 1.52
C ALA A 79 -6.98 5.56 0.26
N TRP A 80 -6.27 5.70 -0.86
CA TRP A 80 -6.64 5.03 -2.11
C TRP A 80 -6.69 3.50 -1.96
N TYR A 81 -5.69 2.92 -1.31
CA TYR A 81 -5.64 1.47 -1.12
C TYR A 81 -6.81 0.97 -0.24
N ALA A 82 -7.15 1.71 0.81
CA ALA A 82 -8.30 1.40 1.66
C ALA A 82 -9.62 1.45 0.89
N GLU A 83 -9.81 2.45 0.03
CA GLU A 83 -10.98 2.54 -0.86
C GLU A 83 -11.06 1.36 -1.83
N GLU A 84 -9.94 0.97 -2.43
CA GLU A 84 -9.89 -0.16 -3.34
C GLU A 84 -10.23 -1.47 -2.60
N CYS A 85 -9.70 -1.67 -1.39
CA CYS A 85 -10.08 -2.81 -0.55
C CYS A 85 -11.59 -2.84 -0.27
N LYS A 86 -12.19 -1.70 0.06
CA LYS A 86 -13.63 -1.59 0.30
C LYS A 86 -14.44 -1.96 -0.95
N ARG A 87 -14.04 -1.43 -2.12
CA ARG A 87 -14.67 -1.74 -3.41
C ARG A 87 -14.64 -3.23 -3.74
N GLN A 88 -13.49 -3.88 -3.52
CA GLN A 88 -13.33 -5.32 -3.73
C GLN A 88 -14.21 -6.12 -2.77
N TRP A 89 -14.30 -5.70 -1.51
CA TRP A 89 -15.16 -6.36 -0.52
C TRP A 89 -16.64 -6.26 -0.89
N GLU A 90 -17.11 -5.06 -1.27
CA GLU A 90 -18.51 -4.86 -1.70
C GLU A 90 -18.86 -5.69 -2.94
N LYS A 91 -17.93 -5.81 -3.89
CA LYS A 91 -18.11 -6.65 -5.08
C LYS A 91 -18.30 -8.13 -4.69
N ARG A 92 -17.46 -8.64 -3.78
CA ARG A 92 -17.58 -10.02 -3.28
C ARG A 92 -18.90 -10.26 -2.54
N GLN A 93 -19.37 -9.29 -1.76
CA GLN A 93 -20.68 -9.38 -1.09
C GLN A 93 -21.81 -9.51 -2.11
N LYS A 94 -21.86 -8.62 -3.11
CA LYS A 94 -22.88 -8.64 -4.17
C LYS A 94 -22.85 -9.93 -4.99
N GLU A 95 -21.67 -10.44 -5.33
CA GLU A 95 -21.51 -11.72 -6.02
C GLU A 95 -21.99 -12.90 -5.16
N GLY A 96 -21.67 -12.89 -3.86
CA GLY A 96 -22.15 -13.90 -2.91
C GLY A 96 -23.67 -13.87 -2.74
N GLU A 97 -24.29 -12.70 -2.66
CA GLU A 97 -25.75 -12.54 -2.65
C GLU A 97 -26.40 -13.04 -3.93
N ARG A 98 -25.88 -12.64 -5.10
CA ARG A 98 -26.37 -13.13 -6.40
C ARG A 98 -26.30 -14.65 -6.52
N THR A 99 -25.22 -15.24 -6.00
CA THR A 99 -25.03 -16.70 -6.02
C THR A 99 -26.07 -17.39 -5.13
N ARG A 100 -26.29 -16.88 -3.91
CA ARG A 100 -27.32 -17.38 -2.99
C ARG A 100 -28.73 -17.26 -3.59
N ALA A 101 -29.06 -16.12 -4.19
CA ALA A 101 -30.36 -15.91 -4.83
C ALA A 101 -30.61 -16.89 -6.00
N LYS A 102 -29.60 -17.12 -6.85
CA LYS A 102 -29.68 -18.12 -7.92
C LYS A 102 -29.89 -19.53 -7.38
N GLN A 103 -29.16 -19.91 -6.34
CA GLN A 103 -29.32 -21.23 -5.71
C GLN A 103 -30.74 -21.43 -5.16
N GLN A 104 -31.27 -20.44 -4.44
CA GLN A 104 -32.64 -20.47 -3.92
C GLN A 104 -33.68 -20.57 -5.05
N GLN A 105 -33.50 -19.81 -6.13
CA GLN A 105 -34.39 -19.87 -7.28
C GLN A 105 -34.38 -21.26 -7.95
N THR A 106 -33.19 -21.83 -8.17
CA THR A 106 -33.05 -23.19 -8.73
C THR A 106 -33.71 -24.22 -7.84
N GLN A 107 -33.50 -24.13 -6.52
CA GLN A 107 -34.10 -25.04 -5.55
C GLN A 107 -35.63 -24.92 -5.54
N TRP A 108 -36.18 -23.71 -5.61
CA TRP A 108 -37.62 -23.49 -5.68
C TRP A 108 -38.23 -24.03 -6.98
N GLN A 109 -37.53 -23.89 -8.11
CA GLN A 109 -37.96 -24.46 -9.39
C GLN A 109 -37.96 -25.99 -9.36
N GLN A 110 -36.93 -26.62 -8.79
CA GLN A 110 -36.85 -28.07 -8.63
C GLN A 110 -37.97 -28.58 -7.73
N SER A 111 -38.12 -28.00 -6.53
CA SER A 111 -39.17 -28.38 -5.59
C SER A 111 -40.58 -28.17 -6.16
N SER A 112 -40.79 -27.13 -6.96
CA SER A 112 -42.07 -26.92 -7.65
C SER A 112 -42.30 -27.98 -8.73
N ARG A 113 -41.28 -28.35 -9.52
CA ARG A 113 -41.39 -29.42 -10.52
C ARG A 113 -41.70 -30.77 -9.87
N GLU A 114 -41.03 -31.10 -8.77
CA GLU A 114 -41.28 -32.32 -7.99
C GLU A 114 -42.72 -32.37 -7.48
N ARG A 115 -43.19 -31.29 -6.81
CA ARG A 115 -44.59 -31.18 -6.38
C ARG A 115 -45.58 -31.32 -7.53
N TRP A 116 -45.31 -30.69 -8.67
CA TRP A 116 -46.18 -30.82 -9.85
C TRP A 116 -46.20 -32.25 -10.39
N ALA A 117 -45.06 -32.95 -10.39
CA ALA A 117 -44.97 -34.36 -10.81
C ALA A 117 -45.78 -35.26 -9.86
N GLU A 118 -45.56 -35.16 -8.55
CA GLU A 118 -46.31 -35.89 -7.51
C GLU A 118 -47.82 -35.67 -7.64
N MET A 119 -48.24 -34.40 -7.82
CA MET A 119 -49.64 -34.05 -8.00
C MET A 119 -50.23 -34.62 -9.29
N SER A 120 -49.48 -34.62 -10.39
CA SER A 120 -49.94 -35.18 -11.67
C SER A 120 -50.10 -36.70 -11.60
N GLU A 121 -49.20 -37.38 -10.90
CA GLU A 121 -49.26 -38.82 -10.64
C GLU A 121 -50.47 -39.19 -9.78
N ALA A 122 -50.69 -38.46 -8.68
CA ALA A 122 -51.84 -38.67 -7.79
C ALA A 122 -53.20 -38.47 -8.48
N LEU A 123 -53.25 -37.60 -9.48
CA LEU A 123 -54.45 -37.32 -10.28
C LEU A 123 -54.58 -38.23 -11.51
N GLY A 124 -53.62 -39.14 -11.75
CA GLY A 124 -53.65 -40.08 -12.88
C GLY A 124 -53.37 -39.44 -14.25
N TYR A 125 -52.78 -38.25 -14.30
CA TYR A 125 -52.38 -37.61 -15.55
C TYR A 125 -51.02 -38.15 -16.02
N GLN A 126 -50.99 -38.84 -17.16
CA GLN A 126 -49.72 -39.16 -17.84
C GLN A 126 -49.16 -37.89 -18.49
N SER A 127 -47.94 -37.51 -18.13
CA SER A 127 -47.22 -36.40 -18.74
C SER A 127 -47.04 -36.65 -20.24
N ILE A 128 -47.69 -35.83 -21.07
CA ILE A 128 -47.49 -35.81 -22.52
C ILE A 128 -46.11 -35.22 -22.78
N THR A 129 -45.07 -36.05 -22.79
CA THR A 129 -43.81 -35.69 -23.43
C THR A 129 -44.09 -35.57 -24.92
N LYS A 130 -44.32 -34.34 -25.39
CA LYS A 130 -44.34 -34.05 -26.82
C LYS A 130 -42.94 -34.32 -27.37
N GLU A 131 -42.74 -35.50 -27.93
CA GLU A 131 -41.71 -35.70 -28.95
C GLU A 131 -42.01 -34.80 -30.16
N LYS A 132 -40.94 -34.31 -30.77
CA LYS A 132 -40.88 -33.21 -31.75
C LYS A 132 -41.88 -33.28 -32.90
#